data_AF-A0A814I8R4-F1
#
_entry.id   AF-A0A814I8R4-F1
#
_cell.length_a   1.000
_cell.length_b   1.000
_cell.length_c   1.000
_cell.angle_alpha   90.00
_cell.angle_beta   90.00
_cell.angle_gamma   90.00
#
_symmetry.space_group_name_H-M   'P 1'
#
loop_
_entity.id
_entity.type
_entity.pdbx_description
1 polymer ?
#
loop_
_entity_poly.entity_id
_entity_poly.type
_entity_poly.pdbx_seq_one_letter_code
_entity_poly.pdbx_strand_id
1 'polypeptide(L)' 'MSLWCDKYRPKTFNELDYQLGQAELLQTIVASGDFPHFLIYGPSGVGKKTRITCLLHALYGDGV' A
#
# COMPACT_ATOMS: atom_id res chain seq x y z
N MET A 1 -14.56 -9.54 -17.63
CA MET A 1 -13.45 -10.41 -17.21
C MET A 1 -12.36 -9.52 -16.63
N SER A 2 -11.97 -9.72 -15.37
CA SER A 2 -10.88 -8.95 -14.75
C SER A 2 -9.53 -9.62 -15.05
N LEU A 3 -8.48 -8.83 -15.25
CA LEU A 3 -7.11 -9.34 -15.38
C LEU A 3 -6.69 -9.97 -14.05
N TRP A 4 -5.91 -11.06 -14.10
CA TRP A 4 -5.43 -11.72 -12.88
C TRP A 4 -4.60 -10.78 -12.00
N CYS A 5 -3.83 -9.89 -12.63
CA CYS A 5 -3.05 -8.86 -11.95
C CYS A 5 -3.91 -7.93 -11.07
N ASP A 6 -5.14 -7.65 -11.47
CA ASP A 6 -6.07 -6.82 -10.70
C ASP A 6 -6.86 -7.66 -9.70
N LYS A 7 -7.20 -8.91 -10.07
CA LYS A 7 -7.91 -9.84 -9.20
C LYS A 7 -7.13 -10.19 -7.93
N TYR A 8 -5.81 -10.36 -8.07
CA TYR A 8 -4.91 -10.72 -6.97
C TYR A 8 -4.11 -9.52 -6.46
N ARG A 9 -4.46 -8.29 -6.82
CA ARG A 9 -3.79 -7.11 -6.28
C ARG A 9 -4.11 -7.01 -4.77
N PRO A 10 -3.10 -6.94 -3.90
CA PRO A 10 -3.29 -6.69 -2.47
C PRO A 10 -4.07 -5.40 -2.23
N LYS A 11 -5.04 -5.45 -1.32
CA LYS A 11 -5.85 -4.31 -0.90
C LYS A 11 -5.49 -3.81 0.48
N THR A 12 -4.92 -4.69 1.30
CA THR A 12 -4.50 -4.37 2.67
C THR A 12 -3.01 -4.63 2.86
N PHE A 13 -2.41 -4.02 3.89
CA PHE A 13 -1.00 -4.25 4.19
C PHE A 13 -0.66 -5.71 4.55
N ASN A 14 -1.63 -6.46 5.07
CA ASN A 14 -1.45 -7.87 5.45
C ASN A 14 -1.40 -8.82 4.25
N GLU A 15 -1.94 -8.40 3.10
CA GLU A 15 -1.91 -9.15 1.85
C GLU A 15 -0.63 -8.89 1.03
N LEU A 16 0.30 -8.07 1.53
CA LEU A 16 1.56 -7.80 0.83
C LEU A 16 2.55 -8.95 1.02
N ASP A 17 2.96 -9.56 -0.08
CA ASP A 17 3.83 -10.75 -0.05
C ASP A 17 5.34 -10.43 0.08
N TYR A 18 5.75 -9.17 -0.08
CA TYR A 18 7.17 -8.78 -0.13
C TYR A 18 7.44 -7.42 0.49
N GLN A 19 8.69 -7.20 0.93
CA GLN A 19 9.17 -5.99 1.60
C GLN A 19 8.29 -5.65 2.82
N LEU A 20 8.14 -6.62 3.73
CA LEU A 20 7.31 -6.52 4.93
C LEU A 20 7.76 -5.41 5.88
N GLY A 21 9.07 -5.23 6.08
CA GLY A 21 9.57 -4.13 6.93
C GLY A 21 9.19 -2.73 6.43
N GLN A 22 9.04 -2.55 5.12
CA GLN A 22 8.53 -1.30 4.56
C GLN A 22 7.03 -1.16 4.78
N ALA A 23 6.27 -2.26 4.74
CA ALA A 23 4.85 -2.25 5.06
C ALA A 23 4.61 -1.92 6.55
N GLU A 24 5.43 -2.47 7.46
CA GLU A 24 5.39 -2.17 8.90
C GLU A 24 5.72 -0.70 9.20
N LEU A 25 6.73 -0.14 8.52
CA LEU A 25 7.05 1.28 8.63
C LEU A 25 5.87 2.16 8.22
N LEU A 26 5.25 1.85 7.07
CA LEU A 26 4.07 2.59 6.60
C LEU A 26 2.89 2.46 7.57
N GLN A 27 2.65 1.28 8.13
CA GLN A 27 1.62 1.08 9.16
C GLN A 27 1.90 1.92 10.42
N THR A 28 3.16 1.99 10.84
CA THR A 28 3.57 2.80 12.00
C THR A 28 3.32 4.30 11.75
N ILE A 29 3.62 4.78 10.54
CA ILE A 29 3.38 6.18 10.16
C ILE A 29 1.89 6.50 10.15
N VAL A 30 1.05 5.60 9.61
CA VAL A 30 -0.41 5.76 9.64
C VAL A 30 -0.93 5.80 11.08
N ALA A 31 -0.39 4.98 11.98
CA ALA A 31 -0.77 4.97 13.39
C ALA A 31 -0.30 6.21 14.17
N SER A 32 0.79 6.86 13.74
CA SER A 32 1.37 8.03 14.42
C SER A 32 0.53 9.30 14.26
N GLY A 33 -0.43 9.33 13.32
CA GLY A 33 -1.30 10.49 13.07
C GLY A 33 -0.64 11.68 12.37
N ASP A 34 0.69 11.73 12.32
CA ASP A 34 1.45 12.72 11.56
C ASP A 34 1.89 12.11 10.22
N PHE A 35 1.27 12.56 9.13
CA PHE A 35 1.42 11.98 7.80
C PHE A 35 2.33 12.85 6.92
N PRO A 36 3.61 12.48 6.73
CA PRO A 36 4.53 13.27 5.92
C PRO A 36 4.25 13.11 4.42
N HIS A 37 4.81 14.02 3.62
CA HIS A 37 4.82 13.86 2.17
C HIS A 37 5.77 12.74 1.74
N PHE A 38 5.27 11.78 0.95
CA PHE A 38 6.04 10.66 0.46
C PHE A 38 6.49 10.84 -0.99
N LEU A 39 7.73 10.45 -1.27
CA LEU A 39 8.22 10.18 -2.62
C LEU A 39 8.37 8.68 -2.81
N ILE A 40 7.51 8.09 -3.63
CA ILE A 40 7.51 6.64 -3.88
C ILE A 40 8.13 6.38 -5.26
N TYR A 41 9.30 5.75 -5.27
CA TYR A 41 10.07 5.48 -6.49
C TYR A 41 10.48 4.01 -6.59
N GLY A 42 10.94 3.60 -7.77
CA GLY A 42 11.38 2.24 -8.06
C GLY A 42 10.97 1.76 -9.46
N PRO A 43 11.44 0.59 -9.91
CA PRO A 43 11.17 0.07 -11.25
C PRO A 43 9.70 -0.29 -11.45
N SER A 44 9.27 -0.45 -12.71
CA SER A 44 7.88 -0.83 -13.01
C SER A 44 7.57 -2.22 -12.44
N GLY A 45 6.35 -2.43 -11.94
CA GLY A 45 5.90 -3.72 -11.41
C GLY A 45 6.18 -3.99 -9.93
N VAL A 46 6.96 -3.16 -9.22
CA VAL A 46 7.25 -3.35 -7.77
C VAL A 46 6.12 -2.94 -6.81
N GLY A 47 4.87 -2.89 -7.29
CA GLY A 47 3.71 -2.64 -6.42
C GLY A 47 3.63 -1.23 -5.81
N LYS A 48 4.31 -0.23 -6.37
CA LYS A 48 4.25 1.17 -5.89
C LYS A 48 2.81 1.67 -5.74
N LYS A 49 2.01 1.54 -6.82
CA LYS A 49 0.59 1.92 -6.81
C LYS A 49 -0.20 1.12 -5.78
N THR A 50 0.00 -0.21 -5.74
CA THR A 50 -0.66 -1.09 -4.77
C THR A 50 -0.45 -0.63 -3.33
N ARG A 51 0.79 -0.30 -2.97
CA ARG A 51 1.14 0.16 -1.62
C ARG A 51 0.50 1.51 -1.28
N ILE A 52 0.44 2.43 -2.23
CA ILE A 52 -0.28 3.71 -2.05
C ILE A 52 -1.76 3.44 -1.81
N THR A 53 -2.38 2.56 -2.58
CA THR A 53 -3.78 2.21 -2.40
C THR A 53 -4.03 1.58 -1.02
N CYS A 54 -3.19 0.64 -0.58
CA CYS A 54 -3.28 0.06 0.77
C CYS A 54 -3.12 1.13 1.87
N LEU A 55 -2.23 2.09 1.66
CA LEU A 55 -1.97 3.17 2.60
C LEU A 55 -3.14 4.16 2.68
N LEU A 56 -3.69 4.57 1.54
CA LEU A 56 -4.89 5.42 1.49
C LEU A 56 -6.09 4.72 2.12
N HIS A 57 -6.24 3.42 1.86
CA HIS A 57 -7.26 2.60 2.48
C HIS A 57 -7.12 2.55 4.01
N ALA A 58 -5.89 2.42 4.53
CA ALA A 58 -5.64 2.45 5.97
C ALA A 58 -5.87 3.84 6.61
N LEU A 59 -5.65 4.93 5.87
CA LEU A 59 -5.84 6.30 6.36
C LEU A 59 -7.30 6.75 6.33
N TYR A 60 -8.02 6.42 5.26
CA TYR A 60 -9.36 6.96 4.97
C TYR A 60 -10.49 5.91 5.01
N GLY A 61 -10.16 4.62 5.09
CA GLY A 61 -11.11 3.51 5.10
C GLY A 61 -11.59 3.09 3.70
N ASP A 62 -12.65 2.29 3.65
CA ASP A 62 -13.26 1.67 2.44
C ASP A 62 -13.89 2.67 1.44
N GLY A 63 -13.71 3.97 1.63
CA GLY A 63 -14.24 5.03 0.76
C GLY A 63 -13.34 5.41 -0.43
N VAL A 64 -12.16 4.79 -0.56
CA VAL A 64 -11.14 5.09 -1.58
C VAL A 64 -10.67 3.82 -2.28
#